data_AF-A0A7J2XCM2-F1
#
_entry.id   AF-A0A7J2XCM2-F1
#
_cell.length_a   1.000
_cell.length_b   1.000
_cell.length_c   1.000
_cell.angle_alpha   90.00
_cell.angle_beta   90.00
_cell.angle_gamma   90.00
#
_symmetry.space_group_name_H-M   'P 1'
#
loop_
_entity.id
_entity.type
_entity.pdbx_description
1 polymer ?
#
loop_
_entity_poly.entity_id
_entity_poly.type
_entity_poly.pdbx_seq_one_letter_code
_entity_poly.pdbx_strand_id
1 'polypeptide(L)'
;AVWYLSPLNGITGWLLPMLGFRVAGDTHAPWQHALHFIIYLSIYIFGSILFAKFWIETTDMGPAAIARQIQQSDMHIPGFRRDPKILRKILERYIPAVTIIGGAAVGALAAFADAIGTVGRTSGTGVLLLVGILIRLYEDLAREQAMDMHPLLRQFFGRG
;
A
#
# COMPACT_ATOMS: atom_id res chain seq x y z
N ALA A 1 -16.30 27.86 2.18
CA ALA A 1 -15.52 27.05 1.23
C ALA A 1 -14.37 26.29 1.89
N VAL A 2 -13.59 26.93 2.78
CA VAL A 2 -12.38 26.35 3.41
C VAL A 2 -12.63 25.10 4.28
N TRP A 3 -13.83 24.94 4.85
CA TRP A 3 -14.15 23.83 5.76
C TRP A 3 -14.16 22.44 5.11
N TYR A 4 -14.55 22.33 3.83
CA TYR A 4 -14.60 21.05 3.11
C TYR A 4 -13.22 20.51 2.72
N LEU A 5 -12.16 21.29 2.90
CA LEU A 5 -10.78 20.90 2.58
C LEU A 5 -9.92 20.72 3.85
N SER A 6 -10.48 20.95 5.03
CA SER A 6 -9.76 20.74 6.29
C SER A 6 -9.55 19.25 6.55
N PRO A 7 -8.36 18.83 7.01
CA PRO A 7 -8.16 17.44 7.43
C PRO A 7 -9.12 17.07 8.55
N LEU A 8 -9.65 15.85 8.47
CA LEU A 8 -10.48 15.25 9.51
C LEU A 8 -9.66 15.17 10.79
N ASN A 9 -10.01 15.99 11.79
CA ASN A 9 -9.34 16.03 13.10
C ASN A 9 -9.73 14.81 13.97
N GLY A 10 -9.62 13.59 13.42
CA GLY A 10 -9.98 12.33 14.06
C GLY A 10 -11.49 12.11 14.24
N ILE A 11 -11.85 11.11 15.05
CA ILE A 11 -13.23 10.68 15.37
C ILE A 11 -14.14 11.84 15.80
N THR A 12 -13.59 12.88 16.44
CA THR A 12 -14.34 14.05 16.90
C THR A 12 -14.77 14.99 15.77
N GLY A 13 -14.15 14.92 14.58
CA GLY A 13 -14.45 15.78 13.43
C GLY A 13 -15.52 15.26 12.47
N TRP A 14 -15.85 13.97 12.51
CA TRP A 14 -16.85 13.36 11.62
C TRP A 14 -17.78 12.35 12.31
N LEU A 15 -17.23 11.42 13.10
CA LEU A 15 -17.99 10.32 13.70
C LEU A 15 -18.89 10.77 14.87
N LEU A 16 -18.41 11.66 15.73
CA LEU A 16 -19.23 12.18 16.84
C LEU A 16 -20.33 13.14 16.34
N PRO A 17 -20.04 14.09 15.42
CA PRO A 17 -21.07 14.95 14.83
C PRO A 17 -22.11 14.19 14.01
N MET A 18 -21.74 13.13 13.27
CA MET A 18 -22.70 12.31 12.52
C MET A 18 -23.65 11.51 13.43
N LEU A 19 -23.19 11.12 14.63
CA LEU A 19 -23.98 10.38 15.63
C LEU A 19 -24.86 11.31 16.49
N GLY A 20 -24.84 12.63 16.24
CA GLY A 20 -25.67 13.62 16.93
C GLY A 20 -25.07 14.19 18.20
N PHE A 21 -23.83 13.84 18.53
CA PHE A 21 -23.10 14.48 19.64
C PHE A 21 -22.58 15.84 19.17
N ARG A 22 -23.10 16.92 19.75
CA ARG A 22 -22.68 18.28 19.42
C ARG A 22 -21.29 18.53 19.99
N VAL A 23 -20.30 18.66 19.11
CA VAL A 23 -18.94 19.07 19.48
C VAL A 23 -18.88 20.60 19.38
N ALA A 24 -18.13 21.24 20.28
CA ALA A 24 -18.05 22.71 20.33
C ALA A 24 -17.52 23.26 18.99
N GLY A 25 -18.36 24.00 18.26
CA GLY A 25 -18.05 24.58 16.93
C GLY A 25 -18.88 24.03 15.76
N ASP A 26 -19.75 23.04 15.98
CA ASP A 26 -20.60 22.47 14.92
C ASP A 26 -21.72 23.42 14.49
N THR A 27 -21.59 23.94 13.27
CA THR A 27 -22.63 24.73 12.57
C THR A 27 -23.30 23.95 11.42
N HIS A 28 -22.92 22.68 11.22
CA HIS A 28 -23.30 21.84 10.08
C HIS A 28 -24.22 20.69 10.48
N ALA A 29 -25.10 20.29 9.55
CA ALA A 29 -26.07 19.22 9.78
C ALA A 29 -25.38 17.83 9.74
N PRO A 30 -25.83 16.82 10.52
CA PRO A 30 -25.19 15.51 10.60
C PRO A 30 -24.94 14.81 9.25
N TRP A 31 -25.83 15.00 8.27
CA TRP A 31 -25.69 14.44 6.92
C TRP A 31 -24.53 15.06 6.12
N GLN A 32 -24.14 16.31 6.41
CA GLN A 32 -23.04 17.00 5.74
C GLN A 32 -21.68 16.38 6.13
N HIS A 33 -21.56 15.89 7.37
CA HIS A 33 -20.37 15.15 7.82
C HIS A 33 -20.26 13.78 7.16
N ALA A 34 -21.39 13.06 6.98
CA ALA A 34 -21.42 11.80 6.26
C ALA A 34 -21.01 11.96 4.78
N LEU A 35 -21.53 13.01 4.11
CA LEU A 35 -21.15 13.32 2.73
C LEU A 35 -19.66 13.69 2.62
N HIS A 36 -19.15 14.49 3.56
CA HIS A 36 -17.73 14.86 3.60
C HIS A 36 -16.83 13.63 3.76
N PHE A 37 -17.18 12.67 4.64
CA PHE A 37 -16.44 11.41 4.79
C PHE A 37 -16.44 10.58 3.49
N ILE A 38 -17.57 10.45 2.82
CA ILE A 38 -17.68 9.70 1.55
C ILE A 38 -16.82 10.33 0.45
N ILE A 39 -16.83 11.66 0.33
CA ILE A 39 -16.02 12.38 -0.64
C ILE A 39 -14.52 12.19 -0.31
N TYR A 40 -14.15 12.34 0.96
CA TYR A 40 -12.77 12.15 1.42
C TYR A 40 -12.25 10.73 1.12
N LEU A 41 -13.03 9.70 1.47
CA LEU A 41 -12.73 8.31 1.17
C LEU A 41 -12.56 8.08 -0.35
N SER A 42 -13.46 8.63 -1.16
CA SER A 42 -13.43 8.47 -2.62
C SER A 42 -12.18 9.09 -3.23
N ILE A 43 -11.77 10.27 -2.76
CA ILE A 43 -10.54 10.96 -3.21
C ILE A 43 -9.31 10.13 -2.83
N TYR A 44 -9.25 9.57 -1.62
CA TYR A 44 -8.13 8.73 -1.17
C TYR A 44 -7.98 7.45 -2.00
N ILE A 45 -9.08 6.74 -2.23
CA ILE A 45 -9.09 5.51 -3.04
C ILE A 45 -8.67 5.84 -4.48
N PHE A 46 -9.28 6.86 -5.09
CA PHE A 46 -8.98 7.22 -6.47
C PHE A 46 -7.52 7.71 -6.63
N GLY A 47 -7.06 8.57 -5.72
CA GLY A 47 -5.68 9.04 -5.69
C GLY A 47 -4.68 7.90 -5.51
N SER A 48 -4.96 6.95 -4.64
CA SER A 48 -4.09 5.79 -4.41
C SER A 48 -4.03 4.85 -5.61
N ILE A 49 -5.15 4.60 -6.30
CA ILE A 49 -5.15 3.80 -7.54
C ILE A 49 -4.33 4.49 -8.64
N LEU A 50 -4.53 5.81 -8.83
CA LEU A 50 -3.75 6.56 -9.81
C LEU A 50 -2.26 6.52 -9.49
N PHE A 51 -1.90 6.73 -8.22
CA PHE A 51 -0.52 6.66 -7.77
C PHE A 51 0.07 5.25 -7.97
N ALA A 52 -0.67 4.19 -7.66
CA ALA A 52 -0.22 2.82 -7.85
C ALA A 52 0.02 2.49 -9.34
N LYS A 53 -0.86 2.96 -10.24
CA LYS A 53 -0.65 2.82 -11.69
C LYS A 53 0.57 3.59 -12.17
N PHE A 54 0.71 4.85 -11.75
CA PHE A 54 1.85 5.67 -12.11
C PHE A 54 3.17 5.07 -11.59
N TRP A 55 3.16 4.54 -10.37
CA TRP A 55 4.30 3.87 -9.77
C TRP A 55 4.78 2.70 -10.63
N ILE A 56 3.88 1.85 -11.11
CA ILE A 56 4.27 0.68 -11.94
C ILE A 56 4.79 1.09 -13.31
N GLU A 57 4.29 2.18 -13.88
CA GLU A 57 4.77 2.67 -15.18
C GLU A 57 6.13 3.36 -15.06
N THR A 58 6.35 4.12 -13.97
CA THR A 58 7.60 4.86 -13.77
C THR A 58 8.72 4.01 -13.17
N THR A 59 8.38 2.89 -12.53
CA THR A 59 9.35 1.94 -11.98
C THR A 59 9.46 0.72 -12.90
N ASP A 60 10.58 -0.01 -12.83
CA ASP A 60 10.76 -1.28 -13.53
C ASP A 60 9.92 -2.43 -12.93
N MET A 61 8.69 -2.14 -12.48
CA MET A 61 7.71 -3.11 -11.93
C MET A 61 6.65 -3.52 -12.97
N GLY A 62 6.81 -3.13 -14.23
CA GLY A 62 5.92 -3.54 -15.31
C GLY A 62 5.99 -5.05 -15.62
N PRO A 63 4.97 -5.64 -16.29
CA PRO A 63 4.91 -7.06 -16.62
C PRO A 63 6.13 -7.61 -17.37
N ALA A 64 6.68 -6.80 -18.29
CA ALA A 64 7.87 -7.18 -19.05
C ALA A 64 9.14 -7.15 -18.20
N ALA A 65 9.28 -6.19 -17.29
CA ALA A 65 10.43 -6.06 -16.40
C ALA A 65 10.46 -7.19 -15.36
N ILE A 66 9.31 -7.48 -14.73
CA ILE A 66 9.18 -8.60 -13.79
C ILE A 66 9.43 -9.94 -14.48
N ALA A 67 8.90 -10.15 -15.70
CA ALA A 67 9.16 -11.37 -16.45
C ALA A 67 10.66 -11.56 -16.76
N ARG A 68 11.38 -10.48 -17.11
CA ARG A 68 12.85 -10.52 -17.29
C ARG A 68 13.56 -10.81 -15.97
N GLN A 69 13.14 -10.19 -14.87
CA GLN A 69 13.74 -10.39 -13.55
C GLN A 69 13.57 -11.84 -13.07
N ILE A 70 12.40 -12.45 -13.26
CA ILE A 70 12.12 -13.86 -12.93
C ILE A 70 12.98 -14.81 -13.79
N GLN A 71 13.21 -14.46 -15.04
CA GLN A 71 14.09 -15.24 -15.91
C GLN A 71 15.56 -15.13 -15.48
N GLN A 72 16.00 -13.94 -15.07
CA GLN A 72 17.39 -13.67 -14.66
C GLN A 72 17.71 -14.16 -13.25
N SER A 73 16.70 -14.36 -12.40
CA SER A 73 16.89 -14.82 -11.02
C SER A 73 17.08 -16.34 -10.87
N ASP A 74 17.14 -17.07 -11.99
CA ASP A 74 17.77 -18.39 -12.08
C ASP A 74 17.48 -19.37 -10.93
N MET A 75 16.20 -19.53 -10.58
CA MET A 75 15.76 -20.82 -10.05
C MET A 75 15.72 -21.83 -11.22
N HIS A 76 16.92 -22.28 -11.61
CA HIS A 76 17.15 -23.32 -12.60
C HIS A 76 16.60 -24.66 -12.08
N ILE A 77 15.40 -25.03 -12.52
CA ILE A 77 15.03 -26.45 -12.58
C ILE A 77 15.28 -26.90 -14.02
N PRO A 78 16.31 -27.72 -14.29
CA PRO A 78 16.63 -28.19 -15.62
C PRO A 78 15.44 -28.97 -16.21
N GLY A 79 15.02 -28.61 -17.43
CA GLY A 79 14.06 -29.43 -18.20
C GLY A 79 12.83 -28.74 -18.82
N PHE A 80 12.56 -27.45 -18.59
CA PHE A 80 11.41 -26.77 -19.21
C PHE A 80 11.83 -25.50 -19.97
N ARG A 81 11.57 -25.48 -21.29
CA ARG A 81 11.63 -24.25 -22.10
C ARG A 81 10.48 -23.34 -21.66
N ARG A 82 10.68 -22.53 -20.62
CA ARG A 82 9.70 -21.52 -20.21
C ARG A 82 9.84 -20.34 -21.14
N ASP A 83 9.00 -20.28 -22.17
CA ASP A 83 8.97 -19.13 -23.07
C ASP A 83 8.61 -17.85 -22.27
N PRO A 84 9.51 -16.84 -22.21
CA PRO A 84 9.26 -15.60 -21.46
C PRO A 84 8.04 -14.84 -21.99
N LYS A 85 7.64 -15.10 -23.24
CA LYS A 85 6.41 -14.57 -23.85
C LYS A 85 5.14 -15.04 -23.14
N ILE A 86 5.12 -16.28 -22.66
CA ILE A 86 3.96 -16.86 -21.96
C ILE A 86 3.84 -16.23 -20.56
N LEU A 87 4.97 -16.15 -19.84
CA LEU A 87 5.01 -15.52 -18.51
C LEU A 87 4.54 -14.06 -18.59
N ARG A 88 5.07 -13.28 -19.54
CA ARG A 88 4.63 -11.89 -19.74
C ARG A 88 3.12 -11.78 -19.98
N LYS A 89 2.56 -12.61 -20.85
CA LYS A 89 1.12 -12.59 -21.19
C LYS A 89 0.23 -12.89 -19.97
N ILE A 90 0.70 -13.73 -19.06
CA ILE A 90 0.03 -13.98 -17.77
C ILE A 90 0.11 -12.71 -16.93
N LEU A 91 1.32 -12.19 -16.70
CA LEU A 91 1.57 -11.01 -15.87
C LEU A 91 0.82 -9.75 -16.35
N GLU A 92 0.67 -9.56 -17.66
CA GLU A 92 -0.10 -8.47 -18.27
C GLU A 92 -1.58 -8.46 -17.83
N ARG A 93 -2.15 -9.63 -17.49
CA ARG A 93 -3.53 -9.72 -16.99
C ARG A 93 -3.62 -9.56 -15.47
N TYR A 94 -2.63 -10.05 -14.72
CA TYR A 94 -2.66 -10.03 -13.26
C TYR A 94 -2.19 -8.71 -12.66
N ILE A 95 -1.12 -8.11 -13.19
CA ILE A 95 -0.53 -6.89 -12.60
C ILE A 95 -1.55 -5.75 -12.54
N PRO A 96 -2.21 -5.33 -13.64
CA PRO A 96 -3.16 -4.22 -13.56
C PRO A 96 -4.31 -4.45 -12.58
N ALA A 97 -4.80 -5.69 -12.48
CA ALA A 97 -5.86 -6.04 -11.53
C ALA A 97 -5.38 -5.92 -10.08
N VAL A 98 -4.20 -6.46 -9.77
CA VAL A 98 -3.60 -6.38 -8.43
C VAL A 98 -3.26 -4.93 -8.08
N THR A 99 -2.81 -4.11 -9.04
CA THR A 99 -2.56 -2.68 -8.82
C THR A 99 -3.80 -1.92 -8.41
N ILE A 100 -4.93 -2.15 -9.09
CA ILE A 100 -6.19 -1.45 -8.80
C ILE A 100 -6.72 -1.88 -7.45
N ILE A 101 -6.73 -3.19 -7.17
CA ILE A 101 -7.21 -3.73 -5.89
C ILE A 101 -6.30 -3.29 -4.73
N GLY A 102 -4.99 -3.40 -4.91
CA GLY A 102 -3.98 -3.00 -3.93
C GLY A 102 -4.01 -1.49 -3.66
N GLY A 103 -4.06 -0.67 -4.70
CA GLY A 103 -4.22 0.79 -4.56
C GLY A 103 -5.53 1.16 -3.88
N ALA A 104 -6.65 0.54 -4.25
CA ALA A 104 -7.92 0.78 -3.58
C ALA A 104 -7.89 0.40 -2.09
N ALA A 105 -7.31 -0.76 -1.76
CA ALA A 105 -7.20 -1.24 -0.38
C ALA A 105 -6.28 -0.34 0.47
N VAL A 106 -5.13 0.06 -0.06
CA VAL A 106 -4.20 0.98 0.64
C VAL A 106 -4.83 2.35 0.82
N GLY A 107 -5.48 2.90 -0.20
CA GLY A 107 -6.19 4.17 -0.12
C GLY A 107 -7.32 4.14 0.91
N ALA A 108 -8.09 3.04 0.96
CA ALA A 108 -9.12 2.84 1.97
C ALA A 108 -8.53 2.76 3.38
N LEU A 109 -7.50 1.93 3.59
CA LEU A 109 -6.82 1.79 4.89
C LEU A 109 -6.25 3.12 5.39
N ALA A 110 -5.63 3.90 4.49
CA ALA A 110 -5.11 5.22 4.77
C ALA A 110 -6.23 6.19 5.20
N ALA A 111 -7.33 6.23 4.46
CA ALA A 111 -8.49 7.05 4.81
C ALA A 111 -9.11 6.64 6.15
N PHE A 112 -9.19 5.34 6.44
CA PHE A 112 -9.68 4.84 7.73
C PHE A 112 -8.74 5.18 8.89
N ALA A 113 -7.43 5.08 8.70
CA ALA A 113 -6.46 5.45 9.73
C ALA A 113 -6.53 6.96 10.04
N ASP A 114 -6.68 7.80 9.02
CA ASP A 114 -6.86 9.24 9.19
C ASP A 114 -8.22 9.56 9.84
N ALA A 115 -9.28 8.83 9.48
CA ALA A 115 -10.61 8.99 10.06
C ALA A 115 -10.70 8.57 11.54
N ILE A 116 -10.05 7.48 11.93
CA ILE A 116 -10.00 7.03 13.34
C ILE A 116 -9.21 8.04 14.19
N GLY A 117 -8.20 8.69 13.60
CA GLY A 117 -7.30 9.61 14.30
C GLY A 117 -6.28 8.86 15.14
N THR A 118 -5.02 9.27 15.08
CA THR A 118 -3.94 8.66 15.87
C THR A 118 -3.63 9.47 17.12
N VAL A 119 -3.12 8.79 18.15
CA VAL A 119 -2.73 9.38 19.42
C VAL A 119 -1.69 10.50 19.17
N GLY A 120 -1.97 11.72 19.65
CA GLY A 120 -1.01 12.82 19.65
C GLY A 120 -0.91 13.65 18.35
N ARG A 121 -2.04 14.13 17.80
CA ARG A 121 -2.09 15.06 16.63
C ARG A 121 -1.33 14.57 15.38
N THR A 122 -1.03 13.28 15.30
CA THR A 122 -0.28 12.70 14.19
C THR A 122 -1.24 12.25 13.09
N SER A 123 -0.77 12.17 11.85
CA SER A 123 -1.58 11.66 10.72
C SER A 123 -1.65 10.13 10.77
N GLY A 124 -2.82 9.54 10.59
CA GLY A 124 -2.99 8.08 10.56
C GLY A 124 -2.22 7.40 9.44
N THR A 125 -2.17 8.05 8.29
CA THR A 125 -1.30 7.74 7.14
C THR A 125 0.18 7.66 7.52
N GLY A 126 0.68 8.63 8.27
CA GLY A 126 2.09 8.67 8.70
C GLY A 126 2.45 7.48 9.60
N VAL A 127 1.53 7.07 10.48
CA VAL A 127 1.72 5.91 11.33
C VAL A 127 1.75 4.62 10.52
N LEU A 128 0.84 4.45 9.54
CA LEU A 128 0.86 3.27 8.66
C LEU A 128 2.16 3.16 7.86
N LEU A 129 2.66 4.29 7.33
CA LEU A 129 3.94 4.34 6.62
C LEU A 129 5.11 3.99 7.54
N LEU A 130 5.14 4.55 8.76
CA LEU A 130 6.18 4.26 9.74
C LEU A 130 6.22 2.76 10.07
N VAL A 131 5.07 2.15 10.38
CA VAL A 131 4.99 0.71 10.68
C VAL A 131 5.44 -0.12 9.48
N GLY A 132 5.04 0.25 8.26
CA GLY A 132 5.47 -0.43 7.04
C GLY A 132 6.98 -0.39 6.83
N ILE A 133 7.59 0.78 7.02
CA ILE A 133 9.05 0.96 6.91
C ILE A 133 9.77 0.15 7.99
N LEU A 134 9.29 0.18 9.24
CA LEU A 134 9.89 -0.56 10.35
C LEU A 134 9.86 -2.08 10.13
N ILE A 135 8.73 -2.62 9.68
CA ILE A 135 8.62 -4.06 9.36
C ILE A 135 9.59 -4.41 8.23
N ARG A 136 9.65 -3.59 7.17
CA ARG A 136 10.55 -3.85 6.04
C ARG A 136 12.02 -3.84 6.48
N LEU A 137 12.40 -2.84 7.27
CA LEU A 137 13.75 -2.74 7.81
C LEU A 137 14.10 -3.94 8.70
N TYR A 138 13.15 -4.36 9.55
CA TYR A 138 13.31 -5.56 10.39
C TYR A 138 13.53 -6.83 9.54
N GLU A 139 12.73 -7.03 8.49
CA GLU A 139 12.88 -8.15 7.58
C GLU A 139 14.25 -8.15 6.88
N ASP A 140 14.69 -6.97 6.43
CA ASP A 140 15.95 -6.85 5.70
C ASP A 140 17.16 -7.13 6.62
N LEU A 141 17.14 -6.64 7.87
CA LEU A 141 18.14 -6.99 8.89
C LEU A 141 18.12 -8.49 9.23
N ALA A 142 16.93 -9.08 9.39
CA ALA A 142 16.80 -10.51 9.69
C ALA A 142 17.33 -11.39 8.55
N ARG A 143 17.14 -10.96 7.29
CA ARG A 143 17.72 -11.63 6.11
C ARG A 143 19.24 -11.54 6.08
N GLU A 144 19.82 -10.38 6.36
CA GLU A 144 21.27 -10.20 6.45
C GLU A 144 21.89 -11.11 7.52
N GLN A 145 21.32 -11.11 8.72
CA GLN A 145 21.79 -11.96 9.82
C GLN A 145 21.65 -13.46 9.49
N ALA A 146 20.58 -13.87 8.82
CA ALA A 146 20.41 -15.26 8.37
C ALA A 146 21.47 -15.67 7.32
N MET A 147 21.88 -14.75 6.45
CA MET A 147 22.95 -14.99 5.48
C MET A 147 24.34 -15.06 6.15
N ASP A 148 24.58 -14.28 7.19
CA ASP A 148 25.87 -14.23 7.90
C ASP A 148 26.06 -15.38 8.91
N MET A 149 24.98 -15.96 9.43
CA MET A 149 25.04 -17.00 10.48
C MET A 149 25.06 -18.45 9.97
N HIS A 150 24.86 -18.73 8.67
CA HIS A 150 24.80 -20.10 8.14
C HIS A 150 26.05 -20.51 7.33
N PRO A 151 27.15 -20.99 7.97
CA PRO A 151 28.27 -21.60 7.27
C PRO A 151 27.88 -22.86 6.46
N LEU A 152 26.72 -23.44 6.74
CA LEU A 152 26.15 -24.63 6.06
C LEU A 152 25.53 -24.33 4.68
N LEU A 153 25.10 -23.08 4.40
CA LEU A 153 24.56 -22.71 3.08
C LEU A 153 25.68 -22.50 2.03
N ARG A 154 26.91 -22.18 2.46
CA ARG A 154 28.09 -22.10 1.59
C ARG A 154 28.53 -23.46 1.04
N GLN A 155 28.29 -24.55 1.76
CA GLN A 155 28.75 -25.89 1.35
C GLN A 155 27.84 -26.58 0.32
N PHE A 156 26.54 -26.24 0.30
CA PHE A 156 25.58 -26.78 -0.68
C PHE A 156 25.58 -26.05 -2.03
N PHE A 157 25.89 -24.74 -2.06
CA PHE A 157 25.94 -23.96 -3.31
C PHE A 157 27.36 -23.79 -3.89
N GLY A 158 28.41 -24.19 -3.18
CA GLY A 158 29.82 -24.11 -3.63
C GLY A 158 30.37 -25.35 -4.35
N ARG A 159 29.56 -26.40 -4.53
CA ARG A 159 29.91 -27.61 -5.30
C ARG A 159 28.71 -28.03 -6.14
N GLY A 160 28.57 -27.43 -7.31
CA GLY A 160 27.63 -27.77 -8.37
C GLY A 160 28.03 -27.05 -9.63
#